data_AF-A0A6N7ZNB6-F1
#
_entry.id   AF-A0A6N7ZNB6-F1
#
_cell.length_a   1.000
_cell.length_b   1.000
_cell.length_c   1.000
_cell.angle_alpha   90.00
_cell.angle_beta   90.00
_cell.angle_gamma   90.00
#
_symmetry.space_group_name_H-M   'P 1'
#
loop_
_entity.id
_entity.type
_entity.pdbx_description
1 polymer ?
#
loop_
_entity_poly.entity_id
_entity_poly.type
_entity_poly.pdbx_seq_one_letter_code
_entity_poly.pdbx_strand_id
1 'polypeptide(L)'
;MRGPAGAVAAVLAATLAALGSGCSAGGTCPAVGYGTTLEVRLFDGWPDRDAHAVEVSCPDAEPDCGLGEDEDPSGPRWFASVNTPDLVEVRVLDAAGTVVSERAVEPDYRVVAHPHGTACGGPRGAVVSLVDR
;
A
#
# COMPACT_ATOMS: atom_id res chain seq x y z
N MET A 1 54.44 -31.61 -43.32
CA MET A 1 53.57 -32.37 -44.25
C MET A 1 52.13 -32.19 -43.78
N ARG A 2 51.42 -31.20 -44.35
CA ARG A 2 50.20 -31.35 -45.19
C ARG A 2 49.02 -32.09 -44.53
N GLY A 3 48.00 -31.30 -44.16
CA GLY A 3 46.59 -31.69 -44.08
C GLY A 3 45.72 -30.48 -44.51
N PRO A 4 44.62 -30.67 -45.28
CA PRO A 4 44.12 -29.67 -46.23
C PRO A 4 42.74 -29.05 -45.93
N ALA A 5 42.58 -27.84 -46.48
CA ALA A 5 41.43 -27.18 -47.11
C ALA A 5 39.96 -27.62 -46.88
N GLY A 6 39.09 -26.60 -46.73
CA GLY A 6 37.65 -26.63 -47.05
C GLY A 6 36.85 -25.67 -46.15
N ALA A 7 36.87 -24.35 -46.35
CA ALA A 7 36.15 -23.54 -47.36
C ALA A 7 34.66 -23.25 -47.03
N VAL A 8 34.41 -22.01 -46.62
CA VAL A 8 33.35 -21.06 -47.08
C VAL A 8 31.87 -21.46 -46.95
N ALA A 9 31.10 -20.69 -46.16
CA ALA A 9 30.04 -19.80 -46.70
C ALA A 9 29.25 -19.09 -45.58
N ALA A 10 29.16 -17.77 -45.71
CA ALA A 10 28.29 -16.89 -44.94
C ALA A 10 26.84 -16.96 -45.44
N VAL A 11 25.87 -16.83 -44.52
CA VAL A 11 24.51 -16.36 -44.81
C VAL A 11 24.14 -15.39 -43.69
N LEU A 12 24.35 -14.09 -43.89
CA LEU A 12 23.36 -13.11 -44.39
C LEU A 12 22.16 -12.92 -43.45
N ALA A 13 22.27 -11.82 -42.70
CA ALA A 13 21.24 -10.86 -42.30
C ALA A 13 19.76 -11.19 -42.59
N ALA A 14 18.94 -11.08 -41.55
CA ALA A 14 17.58 -10.58 -41.66
C ALA A 14 17.30 -9.62 -40.49
N THR A 15 17.74 -8.38 -40.67
CA THR A 15 17.28 -7.21 -39.92
C THR A 15 15.92 -6.76 -40.44
N LEU A 16 15.04 -6.39 -39.50
CA LEU A 16 13.85 -5.53 -39.64
C LEU A 16 12.73 -5.96 -40.60
N ALA A 17 11.56 -6.29 -40.03
CA ALA A 17 10.45 -5.33 -39.87
C ALA A 17 9.11 -6.06 -39.69
N ALA A 18 8.54 -5.94 -38.49
CA ALA A 18 7.09 -5.92 -38.32
C ALA A 18 6.76 -4.82 -37.30
N LEU A 19 7.05 -3.58 -37.69
CA LEU A 19 6.38 -2.40 -37.13
C LEU A 19 4.95 -2.42 -37.67
N GLY A 20 4.10 -3.21 -37.01
CA GLY A 20 2.66 -3.20 -37.20
C GLY A 20 2.03 -2.17 -36.27
N SER A 21 1.82 -0.98 -36.81
CA SER A 21 1.09 0.14 -36.23
C SER A 21 -0.32 -0.24 -35.75
N GLY A 22 -0.67 0.15 -34.52
CA GLY A 22 -2.08 0.25 -34.12
C GLY A 22 -2.39 0.02 -32.65
N CYS A 23 -1.94 0.91 -31.77
CA CYS A 23 -2.75 1.50 -30.70
C CYS A 23 -1.91 2.57 -30.00
N SER A 24 -2.55 3.68 -29.66
CA SER A 24 -2.00 4.93 -29.12
C SER A 24 -1.01 4.72 -27.97
N ALA A 25 -0.19 5.73 -27.68
CA ALA A 25 0.71 5.80 -26.52
C ALA A 25 -0.04 5.68 -25.17
N GLY A 26 -0.61 4.51 -24.89
CA GLY A 26 -1.14 4.08 -23.61
C GLY A 26 -0.15 3.10 -23.03
N GLY A 27 0.58 3.52 -22.00
CA GLY A 27 1.54 2.65 -21.32
C GLY A 27 0.85 1.38 -20.83
N THR A 28 1.41 0.22 -21.16
CA THR A 28 1.00 -1.05 -20.57
C THR A 28 1.34 -1.06 -19.08
N CYS A 29 0.36 -1.23 -18.21
CA CYS A 29 0.59 -1.36 -16.77
C CYS A 29 1.14 -2.74 -16.42
N PRO A 30 2.16 -2.86 -15.56
CA PRO A 30 2.64 -4.16 -15.13
C PRO A 30 1.64 -4.83 -14.16
N ALA A 31 1.53 -6.15 -14.23
CA ALA A 31 0.72 -6.95 -13.31
C ALA A 31 1.48 -7.19 -11.99
N VAL A 32 1.54 -6.16 -11.14
CA VAL A 32 2.20 -6.19 -9.83
C VAL A 32 1.16 -5.96 -8.74
N GLY A 33 1.24 -6.73 -7.64
CA GLY A 33 0.45 -6.48 -6.45
C GLY A 33 1.04 -5.33 -5.64
N TYR A 34 0.24 -4.32 -5.34
CA TYR A 34 0.63 -3.24 -4.43
C TYR A 34 0.01 -3.45 -3.06
N GLY A 35 0.79 -3.18 -2.02
CA GLY A 35 0.29 -3.15 -0.64
C GLY A 35 -0.62 -1.95 -0.38
N THR A 36 -1.39 -2.05 0.70
CA THR A 36 -2.18 -0.95 1.27
C THR A 36 -1.78 -0.74 2.71
N THR A 37 -1.67 0.52 3.14
CA THR A 37 -1.39 0.89 4.53
C THR A 37 -2.53 1.69 5.15
N LEU A 38 -2.66 1.59 6.47
CA LEU A 38 -3.56 2.39 7.28
C LEU A 38 -2.77 3.02 8.43
N GLU A 39 -2.85 4.34 8.57
CA GLU A 39 -2.36 5.09 9.73
C GLU A 39 -3.55 5.68 10.47
N VAL A 40 -3.63 5.41 11.78
CA VAL A 40 -4.57 6.08 12.67
C VAL A 40 -3.76 6.87 13.69
N ARG A 41 -4.04 8.17 13.82
CA ARG A 41 -3.28 9.07 14.69
C ARG A 41 -4.17 10.04 15.43
N LEU A 42 -3.74 10.45 16.62
CA LEU A 42 -4.36 11.57 17.32
C LEU A 42 -4.02 12.89 16.62
N PHE A 43 -5.01 13.78 16.53
CA PHE A 43 -4.80 15.16 16.09
C PHE A 43 -4.09 15.98 17.17
N ASP A 44 -3.34 17.02 16.79
CA ASP A 44 -2.51 17.84 17.71
C ASP A 44 -3.27 18.50 18.86
N GLY A 45 -4.59 18.65 18.74
CA GLY A 45 -5.46 19.21 19.78
C GLY A 45 -5.80 18.24 20.92
N TRP A 46 -5.40 16.97 20.85
CA TRP A 46 -5.63 15.99 21.92
C TRP A 46 -4.84 16.36 23.18
N PRO A 47 -5.50 16.44 24.35
CA PRO A 47 -4.81 16.60 25.63
C PRO A 47 -3.77 15.51 25.82
N ASP A 48 -2.58 15.87 26.33
CA ASP A 48 -1.53 14.92 26.70
C ASP A 48 -1.28 13.82 25.66
N ARG A 49 -1.20 14.17 24.36
CA ARG A 49 -1.15 13.18 23.25
C ARG A 49 -0.11 12.08 23.48
N ASP A 50 1.08 12.43 23.97
CA ASP A 50 2.19 11.49 24.13
C ASP A 50 1.95 10.51 25.30
N ALA A 51 0.93 10.77 26.13
CA ALA A 51 0.47 9.89 27.19
C ALA A 51 -0.66 8.94 26.73
N HIS A 52 -1.19 9.12 25.51
CA HIS A 52 -2.28 8.30 24.98
C HIS A 52 -1.78 7.25 24.00
N ALA A 53 -2.43 6.09 23.99
CA ALA A 53 -2.23 5.03 23.02
C ALA A 53 -3.44 4.91 22.09
N VAL A 54 -3.20 4.55 20.83
CA VAL A 54 -4.25 4.25 19.85
C VAL A 54 -4.26 2.76 19.59
N GLU A 55 -5.38 2.12 19.85
CA GLU A 55 -5.64 0.73 19.49
C GLU A 55 -6.64 0.68 18.34
N VAL A 56 -6.38 -0.19 17.36
CA VAL A 56 -7.27 -0.45 16.23
C VAL A 56 -7.57 -1.94 16.17
N SER A 57 -8.85 -2.28 16.02
CA SER A 57 -9.32 -3.65 15.92
C SER A 57 -10.38 -3.80 14.84
N CYS A 58 -10.59 -5.02 14.39
CA CYS A 58 -11.75 -5.32 13.56
C CYS A 58 -13.05 -5.19 14.38
N PRO A 59 -14.17 -4.81 13.73
CA PRO A 59 -15.49 -4.88 14.36
C PRO A 59 -15.83 -6.32 14.79
N ASP A 60 -16.56 -6.47 15.89
CA ASP A 60 -16.95 -7.80 16.41
C ASP A 60 -17.75 -8.63 15.39
N ALA A 61 -18.49 -7.97 14.51
CA ALA A 61 -19.26 -8.62 13.45
C ALA A 61 -18.37 -9.26 12.36
N GLU A 62 -17.14 -8.80 12.20
CA GLU A 62 -16.19 -9.20 11.15
C GLU A 62 -14.77 -9.38 11.72
N PRO A 63 -14.49 -10.46 12.47
CA PRO A 63 -13.25 -10.64 13.21
C PRO A 63 -11.99 -10.81 12.34
N ASP A 64 -12.15 -11.01 11.02
CA ASP A 64 -11.07 -11.06 10.04
C ASP A 64 -11.32 -10.03 8.93
N CYS A 65 -11.43 -8.76 9.32
CA CYS A 65 -11.65 -7.64 8.40
C CYS A 65 -10.42 -7.31 7.54
N GLY A 66 -9.34 -8.11 7.61
CA GLY A 66 -8.11 -7.85 6.87
C GLY A 66 -7.20 -6.79 7.51
N LEU A 67 -7.33 -6.57 8.83
CA LEU A 67 -6.42 -5.72 9.60
C LEU A 67 -5.09 -6.44 9.84
N GLY A 68 -3.98 -5.71 9.72
CA GLY A 68 -2.65 -6.21 10.09
C GLY A 68 -2.32 -5.98 11.56
N GLU A 69 -1.13 -6.42 11.97
CA GLU A 69 -0.57 -6.09 13.29
C GLU A 69 0.04 -4.68 13.26
N ASP A 70 -0.02 -3.98 14.39
CA ASP A 70 0.61 -2.67 14.53
C ASP A 70 2.13 -2.80 14.38
N GLU A 71 2.69 -2.06 13.43
CA GLU A 71 4.12 -2.04 13.14
C GLU A 71 4.88 -1.12 14.12
N ASP A 72 4.19 -0.23 14.85
CA ASP A 72 4.78 0.64 15.89
C ASP A 72 3.84 0.81 17.10
N PRO A 73 3.73 -0.20 17.98
CA PRO A 73 2.79 -0.22 19.11
C PRO A 73 3.15 0.72 20.27
N SER A 74 3.90 1.79 20.00
CA SER A 74 4.45 2.70 21.00
C SER A 74 4.16 4.16 20.64
N GLY A 75 2.95 4.63 20.92
CA GLY A 75 2.65 6.07 20.90
C GLY A 75 1.22 6.45 20.51
N PRO A 76 0.98 7.74 20.21
CA PRO A 76 -0.34 8.28 19.82
C PRO A 76 -0.74 7.94 18.38
N ARG A 77 -0.18 6.85 17.83
CA ARG A 77 -0.39 6.40 16.47
C ARG A 77 -0.45 4.87 16.44
N TRP A 78 -1.20 4.37 15.48
CA TRP A 78 -1.25 2.98 15.08
C TRP A 78 -0.99 2.92 13.58
N PHE A 79 -0.16 1.99 13.12
CA PHE A 79 0.17 1.87 11.71
C PHE A 79 0.37 0.42 11.29
N ALA A 80 -0.32 0.00 10.23
CA ALA A 80 -0.13 -1.33 9.67
C ALA A 80 -0.35 -1.41 8.15
N SER A 81 0.20 -2.46 7.57
CA SER A 81 -0.23 -3.00 6.27
C SER A 81 -1.56 -3.75 6.40
N VAL A 82 -2.50 -3.51 5.49
CA VAL A 82 -3.89 -4.00 5.58
C VAL A 82 -4.43 -4.51 4.25
N ASN A 83 -5.45 -5.37 4.30
CA ASN A 83 -6.23 -5.85 3.15
C ASN A 83 -7.50 -5.00 2.93
N THR A 84 -7.39 -3.68 3.08
CA THR A 84 -8.47 -2.69 2.87
C THR A 84 -9.77 -2.99 3.63
N PRO A 85 -9.77 -3.06 4.98
CA PRO A 85 -11.01 -3.08 5.75
C PRO A 85 -11.87 -1.85 5.45
N ASP A 86 -13.16 -2.06 5.19
CA ASP A 86 -14.13 -0.98 4.97
C ASP A 86 -14.47 -0.24 6.28
N LEU A 87 -14.39 -0.95 7.42
CA LEU A 87 -14.67 -0.42 8.75
C LEU A 87 -13.65 -0.95 9.77
N VAL A 88 -13.20 -0.10 10.68
CA VAL A 88 -12.36 -0.46 11.83
C VAL A 88 -12.89 0.18 13.11
N GLU A 89 -12.70 -0.51 14.23
CA GLU A 89 -12.96 0.05 15.56
C GLU A 89 -11.67 0.64 16.11
N VAL A 90 -11.77 1.86 16.65
CA VAL A 90 -10.64 2.63 17.13
C VAL A 90 -10.86 3.03 18.57
N ARG A 91 -9.94 2.62 19.45
CA ARG A 91 -9.96 2.94 20.88
C ARG A 91 -8.75 3.81 21.21
N VAL A 92 -8.99 4.87 21.98
CA VAL A 92 -7.92 5.71 22.54
C VAL A 92 -7.84 5.42 24.02
N LEU A 93 -6.65 5.09 24.50
CA LEU A 93 -6.38 4.76 25.88
C LEU A 93 -5.53 5.86 26.51
N ASP A 94 -5.81 6.20 27.76
CA ASP A 94 -4.94 7.06 28.56
C ASP A 94 -3.69 6.32 29.07
N ALA A 95 -2.83 7.03 29.80
CA ALA A 95 -1.61 6.46 30.37
C ALA A 95 -1.86 5.34 31.40
N ALA A 96 -3.08 5.24 31.94
CA ALA A 96 -3.48 4.16 32.85
C ALA A 96 -4.05 2.94 32.10
N GLY A 97 -4.17 3.00 30.77
CA GLY A 97 -4.81 1.97 29.94
C GLY A 97 -6.33 2.03 29.95
N THR A 98 -6.92 3.14 30.39
CA THR A 98 -8.37 3.34 30.39
C THR A 98 -8.83 3.86 29.03
N VAL A 99 -9.88 3.28 28.46
CA VAL A 99 -10.48 3.79 27.22
C VAL A 99 -11.13 5.14 27.49
N VAL A 100 -10.63 6.17 26.80
CA VAL A 100 -11.17 7.54 26.87
C VAL A 100 -11.99 7.93 25.65
N SER A 101 -11.82 7.21 24.53
CA SER A 101 -12.67 7.36 23.34
C SER A 101 -12.73 6.04 22.57
N GLU A 102 -13.89 5.75 21.98
CA GLU A 102 -14.12 4.57 21.13
C GLU A 102 -15.00 4.95 19.95
N ARG A 103 -14.59 4.58 18.73
CA ARG A 103 -15.28 4.97 17.49
C ARG A 103 -15.06 3.95 16.37
N ALA A 104 -16.14 3.66 15.65
CA ALA A 104 -16.07 3.03 14.34
C ALA A 104 -15.67 4.07 13.28
N VAL A 105 -14.72 3.73 12.42
CA VAL A 105 -14.21 4.61 11.35
C VAL A 105 -14.15 3.85 10.03
N GLU A 106 -14.63 4.48 8.97
CA GLU A 106 -14.52 4.01 7.59
C GLU A 106 -13.27 4.65 6.95
N PRO A 107 -12.16 3.91 6.73
CA PRO A 107 -10.93 4.51 6.24
C PRO A 107 -11.00 4.89 4.76
N ASP A 108 -10.54 6.09 4.44
CA ASP A 108 -10.62 6.62 3.09
C ASP A 108 -9.36 6.33 2.26
N TYR A 109 -9.26 5.12 1.71
CA TYR A 109 -8.06 4.70 0.95
C TYR A 109 -7.91 5.42 -0.38
N ARG A 110 -6.72 5.95 -0.63
CA ARG A 110 -6.33 6.65 -1.86
C ARG A 110 -5.02 6.09 -2.42
N VAL A 111 -4.81 6.20 -3.73
CA VAL A 111 -3.51 5.87 -4.33
C VAL A 111 -2.50 6.93 -3.89
N VAL A 112 -1.42 6.51 -3.25
CA VAL A 112 -0.39 7.41 -2.69
C VAL A 112 0.81 7.59 -3.60
N ALA A 113 1.02 6.66 -4.54
CA ALA A 113 2.11 6.71 -5.49
C ALA A 113 1.71 6.04 -6.81
N HIS A 114 2.34 6.48 -7.91
CA HIS A 114 2.14 5.93 -9.25
C HIS A 114 3.48 5.47 -9.86
N PRO A 115 4.08 4.37 -9.39
CA PRO A 115 5.43 3.97 -9.80
C PRO A 115 5.57 3.70 -11.30
N HIS A 116 4.45 3.38 -11.97
CA HIS A 116 4.39 3.09 -13.40
C HIS A 116 3.52 4.09 -14.17
N GLY A 117 3.33 5.30 -13.63
CA GLY A 117 2.57 6.38 -14.25
C GLY A 117 1.11 6.43 -13.81
N THR A 118 0.47 7.60 -13.98
CA THR A 118 -0.85 7.93 -13.45
C THR A 118 -2.01 7.17 -14.12
N ALA A 119 -1.76 6.53 -15.26
CA ALA A 119 -2.72 5.65 -15.91
C ALA A 119 -2.78 4.25 -15.26
N CYS A 120 -1.82 3.93 -14.40
CA CYS A 120 -1.73 2.65 -13.71
C CYS A 120 -2.14 2.77 -12.24
N GLY A 121 -2.54 1.65 -11.65
CA GLY A 121 -2.71 1.55 -10.21
C GLY A 121 -1.40 1.74 -9.46
N GLY A 122 -1.48 1.74 -8.13
CA GLY A 122 -0.32 1.90 -7.26
C GLY A 122 -0.65 1.57 -5.82
N PRO A 123 0.35 1.70 -4.93
CA PRO A 123 0.16 1.56 -3.49
C PRO A 123 -0.95 2.47 -2.99
N ARG A 124 -1.73 1.96 -2.05
CA ARG A 124 -2.84 2.71 -1.43
C ARG A 124 -2.51 3.01 0.02
N GLY A 125 -3.07 4.10 0.52
CA GLY A 125 -2.95 4.50 1.92
C GLY A 125 -4.21 5.21 2.38
N ALA A 126 -4.54 5.06 3.67
CA ALA A 126 -5.52 5.88 4.37
C ALA A 126 -4.89 6.45 5.64
N VAL A 127 -5.22 7.70 5.96
CA VAL A 127 -4.82 8.36 7.21
C VAL A 127 -6.07 8.83 7.93
N VAL A 128 -6.31 8.29 9.12
CA VAL A 128 -7.40 8.69 10.02
C VAL A 128 -6.80 9.59 11.10
N SER A 129 -7.29 10.81 11.21
CA SER A 129 -6.91 11.73 12.29
C SER A 129 -8.07 11.86 13.29
N LEU A 130 -7.84 11.42 14.52
CA LEU A 130 -8.83 11.42 15.59
C LEU A 130 -8.83 12.77 16.31
N VAL A 131 -10.01 13.35 16.51
CA VAL A 131 -10.20 14.59 17.28
C VAL A 131 -10.95 14.31 18.57
N ASP A 132 -10.56 14.96 19.67
CA ASP A 132 -11.32 14.90 20.92
C ASP A 132 -12.70 15.53 20.70
N ARG A 133 -13.77 14.90 21.19
CA ARG A 133 -15.16 15.33 20.91
C ARG A 133 -15.88 15.72 22.18
#